data_AF-A0A920T8Z0-F1
#
_entry.id   AF-A0A920T8Z0-F1
#
_cell.length_a   1.000
_cell.length_b   1.000
_cell.length_c   1.000
_cell.angle_alpha   90.00
_cell.angle_beta   90.00
_cell.angle_gamma   90.00
#
_symmetry.space_group_name_H-M   'P 1'
#
loop_
_entity.id
_entity.type
_entity.pdbx_description
1 polymer ?
#
loop_
_entity_poly.entity_id
_entity_poly.type
_entity_poly.pdbx_seq_one_letter_code
_entity_poly.pdbx_strand_id
1 'polypeptide(L)'
;MIRKALKAEPKNSAYLDSMGWVLFKRGKYDEALKYLKMASADRDGKDPTILEHLGDCLEKLKQKKQAVESWKQAFELARKDKRPDKKLIERIEKKLKDAGETVKPSGK
;
A
#
# COMPACT_ATOMS: atom_id res chain seq x y z
N MET A 1 -9.82 28.17 -5.58
CA MET A 1 -8.39 28.27 -5.94
C MET A 1 -7.64 27.01 -5.52
N ILE A 2 -7.76 25.89 -6.26
CA ILE A 2 -7.16 24.59 -5.87
C ILE A 2 -5.77 24.37 -6.48
N ARG A 3 -5.33 25.25 -7.39
CA ARG A 3 -4.06 25.10 -8.12
C ARG A 3 -2.81 25.63 -7.40
N LYS A 4 -2.91 26.12 -6.15
CA LYS A 4 -1.78 26.72 -5.41
C LYS A 4 -1.28 25.91 -4.19
N ALA A 5 -1.95 24.83 -3.79
CA ALA A 5 -1.46 23.97 -2.71
C ALA A 5 -0.53 22.83 -3.19
N LEU A 6 -0.41 22.62 -4.49
CA LEU A 6 0.31 21.48 -5.09
C LEU A 6 1.80 21.75 -5.39
N LYS A 7 2.37 22.87 -4.94
CA LYS A 7 3.76 23.27 -5.26
C LYS A 7 4.77 23.12 -4.12
N ALA A 8 4.41 22.49 -2.99
CA ALA A 8 5.31 22.44 -1.84
C ALA A 8 6.14 21.16 -1.70
N GLU A 9 5.71 19.97 -2.13
CA GLU A 9 6.48 18.75 -1.84
C GLU A 9 6.48 17.72 -2.98
N PRO A 10 7.48 17.73 -3.88
CA PRO A 10 7.71 16.66 -4.86
C PRO A 10 8.12 15.31 -4.22
N LYS A 11 8.10 15.20 -2.89
CA LYS A 11 8.31 13.97 -2.11
C LYS A 11 7.06 13.50 -1.35
N ASN A 12 5.89 14.11 -1.56
CA ASN A 12 4.69 13.63 -0.87
C ASN A 12 4.39 12.16 -1.25
N SER A 13 4.38 11.26 -0.26
CA SER A 13 4.10 9.83 -0.43
C SER A 13 2.84 9.56 -1.23
N ALA A 14 1.80 10.41 -1.09
CA ALA A 14 0.55 10.26 -1.84
C ALA A 14 0.72 10.49 -3.35
N TYR A 15 1.62 11.39 -3.76
CA TYR A 15 1.92 11.61 -5.17
C TYR A 15 2.71 10.43 -5.75
N LEU A 16 3.73 9.97 -5.02
CA LEU A 16 4.53 8.81 -5.40
C LEU A 16 3.67 7.54 -5.49
N ASP A 17 2.75 7.34 -4.54
CA ASP A 17 1.78 6.26 -4.56
C ASP A 17 0.84 6.35 -5.77
N SER A 18 0.24 7.52 -6.01
CA SER A 18 -0.64 7.75 -7.17
C SER A 18 0.07 7.41 -8.49
N MET A 19 1.34 7.82 -8.64
CA MET A 19 2.14 7.52 -9.81
C MET A 19 2.42 6.01 -9.93
N GLY A 20 2.85 5.38 -8.84
CA GLY A 20 3.10 3.93 -8.77
C GLY A 20 1.84 3.12 -9.11
N TRP A 21 0.68 3.54 -8.61
CA TRP A 21 -0.59 2.86 -8.84
C TRP A 21 -1.09 3.00 -10.28
N VAL A 22 -0.91 4.17 -10.91
CA VAL A 22 -1.19 4.33 -12.35
C VAL A 22 -0.30 3.42 -13.19
N LEU A 23 0.97 3.30 -12.86
CA LEU A 23 1.90 2.39 -13.55
C LEU A 23 1.53 0.92 -13.35
N PHE A 24 1.14 0.54 -12.13
CA PHE A 24 0.64 -0.79 -11.81
C PHE A 24 -0.58 -1.16 -12.67
N LYS A 25 -1.56 -0.26 -12.77
CA LYS A 25 -2.75 -0.44 -13.60
C LYS A 25 -2.44 -0.55 -15.10
N ARG A 26 -1.30 -0.01 -15.54
CA ARG A 26 -0.79 -0.13 -16.92
C ARG A 26 0.06 -1.38 -17.14
N GLY A 27 0.18 -2.27 -16.16
CA GLY A 27 1.02 -3.47 -16.23
C GLY A 27 2.53 -3.21 -16.11
N LYS A 28 2.94 -1.97 -15.81
CA LYS A 28 4.34 -1.56 -15.68
C LYS A 28 4.84 -1.81 -14.25
N TYR A 29 4.89 -3.07 -13.84
CA TYR A 29 5.11 -3.44 -12.44
C TYR A 29 6.50 -3.06 -11.91
N ASP A 30 7.57 -3.22 -12.70
CA ASP A 30 8.92 -2.82 -12.27
C ASP A 30 9.05 -1.31 -12.04
N GLU A 31 8.41 -0.50 -12.90
CA GLU A 31 8.36 0.96 -12.72
C GLU A 31 7.51 1.32 -11.50
N ALA A 32 6.33 0.70 -11.36
CA ALA A 32 5.44 0.89 -10.23
C ALA A 32 6.14 0.60 -8.89
N LEU A 33 6.91 -0.49 -8.83
CA LEU A 33 7.63 -0.89 -7.62
C LEU A 33 8.61 0.20 -7.15
N LYS A 34 9.29 0.89 -8.07
CA LYS A 34 10.23 1.98 -7.72
C LYS A 34 9.49 3.11 -6.99
N TYR A 35 8.37 3.57 -7.55
CA TYR A 35 7.59 4.66 -6.96
C TYR A 35 6.93 4.24 -5.65
N LEU A 36 6.36 3.04 -5.56
CA LEU A 36 5.73 2.54 -4.34
C LEU A 36 6.73 2.33 -3.20
N LYS A 37 7.95 1.85 -3.52
CA LYS A 37 9.04 1.77 -2.54
C LYS A 37 9.43 3.15 -2.02
N MET A 38 9.58 4.14 -2.91
CA MET A 38 9.85 5.52 -2.51
C MET A 38 8.73 6.09 -1.64
N ALA A 39 7.47 5.87 -2.00
CA ALA A 39 6.31 6.30 -1.24
C ALA A 39 6.28 5.69 0.18
N SER A 40 6.60 4.40 0.29
CA SER A 40 6.62 3.68 1.57
C SER A 40 7.81 4.05 2.48
N ALA A 41 8.88 4.59 1.91
CA ALA A 41 10.11 4.92 2.63
C ALA A 41 10.08 6.33 3.25
N ASP A 42 9.13 7.19 2.85
CA ASP A 42 8.98 8.52 3.43
C ASP A 42 8.48 8.43 4.89
N ARG A 43 8.74 9.48 5.69
CA ARG A 43 8.28 9.60 7.08
C ARG A 43 6.77 9.48 7.22
N ASP A 44 6.03 9.95 6.22
CA ASP A 44 4.57 9.83 6.12
C ASP A 44 4.12 8.55 5.37
N GLY A 45 5.06 7.73 4.88
CA GLY A 45 4.85 6.49 4.13
C GLY A 45 4.27 5.31 4.92
N LYS A 46 3.87 5.54 6.18
CA LYS A 46 3.14 4.57 7.02
C LYS A 46 1.64 4.58 6.74
N ASP A 47 1.24 4.92 5.52
CA ASP A 47 -0.14 4.79 5.06
C ASP A 47 -0.41 3.31 4.70
N PRO A 48 -1.44 2.68 5.31
CA PRO A 48 -1.78 1.29 5.00
C PRO A 48 -2.11 1.04 3.51
N THR A 49 -2.62 2.03 2.80
CA THR A 49 -2.95 1.95 1.36
C THR A 49 -1.68 1.83 0.52
N ILE A 50 -0.65 2.61 0.83
CA ILE A 50 0.64 2.58 0.11
C ILE A 50 1.28 1.21 0.27
N LEU A 51 1.26 0.65 1.48
CA LEU A 51 1.79 -0.68 1.76
C LEU A 51 0.96 -1.80 1.09
N GLU A 52 -0.36 -1.63 0.98
CA GLU A 52 -1.22 -2.54 0.21
C GLU A 52 -0.87 -2.53 -1.28
N HIS A 53 -0.74 -1.35 -1.88
CA HIS A 53 -0.34 -1.18 -3.28
C HIS A 53 1.07 -1.74 -3.54
N LEU A 54 2.01 -1.52 -2.61
CA LEU A 54 3.35 -2.13 -2.67
C LEU A 54 3.26 -3.66 -2.68
N GLY A 55 2.47 -4.25 -1.79
CA GLY A 55 2.27 -5.70 -1.74
C GLY A 55 1.65 -6.26 -3.03
N ASP A 56 0.67 -5.55 -3.60
CA ASP A 56 0.05 -5.92 -4.88
C ASP A 56 1.05 -5.92 -6.03
N CYS A 57 1.89 -4.90 -6.09
CA CYS A 57 2.95 -4.80 -7.08
C CYS A 57 3.97 -5.94 -6.94
N LEU A 58 4.39 -6.25 -5.71
CA LEU A 58 5.31 -7.35 -5.41
C LEU A 58 4.71 -8.71 -5.79
N GLU A 59 3.41 -8.93 -5.59
CA GLU A 59 2.73 -10.16 -6.00
C GLU A 59 2.75 -10.34 -7.54
N LYS A 60 2.45 -9.28 -8.30
CA LYS A 60 2.54 -9.30 -9.77
C LYS A 60 3.95 -9.58 -10.28
N LEU A 61 4.97 -9.17 -9.52
CA LEU A 61 6.38 -9.47 -9.78
C LEU A 61 6.82 -10.84 -9.24
N LYS A 62 5.90 -11.69 -8.80
CA LYS A 62 6.15 -13.03 -8.21
C LYS A 62 7.01 -12.99 -6.94
N GLN A 63 7.12 -11.85 -6.28
CA GLN A 63 7.86 -11.67 -5.03
C GLN A 63 6.97 -11.92 -3.81
N LYS A 64 6.35 -13.12 -3.76
CA LYS A 64 5.29 -13.47 -2.80
C LYS A 64 5.65 -13.19 -1.33
N LYS A 65 6.87 -13.53 -0.91
CA LYS A 65 7.32 -13.31 0.48
C LYS A 65 7.30 -11.82 0.87
N GLN A 66 7.77 -10.96 -0.02
CA GLN A 66 7.78 -9.51 0.22
C GLN A 66 6.35 -8.94 0.14
N ALA A 67 5.52 -9.44 -0.77
CA ALA A 67 4.12 -9.04 -0.87
C ALA A 67 3.35 -9.30 0.44
N VAL A 68 3.51 -10.50 1.00
CA VAL A 68 2.92 -10.89 2.28
C VAL A 68 3.40 -9.99 3.42
N GLU A 69 4.69 -9.68 3.48
CA GLU A 69 5.25 -8.79 4.50
C GLU A 69 4.62 -7.40 4.42
N SER A 70 4.54 -6.82 3.21
CA SER A 70 3.90 -5.52 3.00
C SER A 70 2.42 -5.52 3.40
N TRP A 71 1.66 -6.56 3.02
CA TRP A 71 0.26 -6.69 3.39
C TRP A 71 0.06 -6.89 4.90
N LYS A 72 0.92 -7.65 5.59
CA LYS A 72 0.86 -7.79 7.06
C LYS A 72 1.06 -6.43 7.75
N GLN A 73 2.05 -5.66 7.30
CA GLN A 73 2.29 -4.32 7.82
C GLN A 73 1.12 -3.38 7.55
N ALA A 74 0.56 -3.41 6.34
CA ALA A 74 -0.64 -2.66 5.98
C ALA A 74 -1.83 -3.02 6.89
N PHE A 75 -2.07 -4.31 7.11
CA PHE A 75 -3.16 -4.81 7.95
C PHE A 75 -3.04 -4.31 9.39
N GLU A 76 -1.85 -4.40 9.97
CA GLU A 76 -1.58 -3.96 11.34
C GLU A 76 -1.76 -2.45 11.52
N LEU A 77 -1.29 -1.65 10.56
CA LEU A 77 -1.46 -0.19 10.60
C LEU A 77 -2.92 0.20 10.42
N ALA A 78 -3.63 -0.38 9.45
CA ALA A 78 -5.04 -0.08 9.20
C ALA A 78 -5.92 -0.36 10.42
N ARG A 79 -5.63 -1.43 11.17
CA ARG A 79 -6.37 -1.78 12.40
C ARG A 79 -6.07 -0.89 13.59
N LYS A 80 -4.87 -0.29 13.64
CA LYS A 80 -4.43 0.58 14.73
C LYS A 80 -4.80 2.06 14.49
N ASP A 81 -5.32 2.39 13.32
CA ASP A 81 -5.78 3.74 13.02
C ASP A 81 -6.91 4.18 13.97
N LYS A 82 -6.98 5.47 14.30
CA LYS A 82 -8.05 6.04 15.12
C LYS A 82 -9.43 5.89 14.46
N ARG A 83 -9.47 5.82 13.13
CA ARG A 83 -10.67 5.60 12.31
C ARG A 83 -10.37 4.52 11.26
N PRO A 84 -10.42 3.22 11.65
CA PRO A 84 -10.08 2.13 10.76
C PRO A 84 -10.96 2.09 9.51
N ASP A 85 -10.33 2.02 8.33
CA ASP A 85 -11.05 1.71 7.08
C ASP A 85 -11.30 0.20 7.00
N LYS A 86 -12.54 -0.19 7.35
CA LYS A 86 -12.97 -1.60 7.33
C LYS A 86 -12.83 -2.24 5.96
N LYS A 87 -13.08 -1.51 4.87
CA LYS A 87 -13.00 -2.06 3.51
C LYS A 87 -11.56 -2.34 3.11
N LEU A 88 -10.63 -1.48 3.53
CA LEU A 88 -9.19 -1.71 3.33
C LEU A 88 -8.72 -2.94 4.11
N ILE A 89 -9.13 -3.05 5.38
CA ILE A 89 -8.79 -4.19 6.24
C ILE A 89 -9.31 -5.51 5.64
N GLU A 90 -10.58 -5.56 5.24
CA GLU A 90 -11.19 -6.75 4.61
C GLU A 90 -10.46 -7.15 3.32
N ARG A 91 -10.08 -6.17 2.49
CA ARG A 91 -9.35 -6.41 1.24
C ARG A 91 -7.95 -6.99 1.51
N ILE A 92 -7.22 -6.45 2.48
CA ILE A 92 -5.90 -6.94 2.86
C ILE A 92 -6.00 -8.33 3.50
N GLU A 93 -6.98 -8.56 4.38
CA GLU A 93 -7.23 -9.87 4.99
C GLU A 93 -7.47 -10.95 3.94
N LYS A 94 -8.29 -10.66 2.92
CA LYS A 94 -8.52 -11.58 1.82
C LYS A 94 -7.23 -11.90 1.07
N LYS A 95 -6.40 -10.90 0.74
CA LYS A 95 -5.10 -11.12 0.06
C LYS A 95 -4.16 -12.00 0.88
N LEU A 96 -4.11 -11.80 2.20
CA LEU A 96 -3.31 -12.62 3.11
C LEU A 96 -3.82 -14.07 3.15
N LYS A 97 -5.14 -14.28 3.25
CA LYS A 97 -5.75 -15.62 3.17
C LYS A 97 -5.46 -16.30 1.84
N ASP A 98 -5.63 -15.59 0.73
CA ASP A 98 -5.34 -16.08 -0.63
C ASP A 98 -3.84 -16.43 -0.78
N ALA A 99 -2.95 -15.75 -0.03
CA ALA A 99 -1.52 -16.06 0.02
C ALA A 99 -1.17 -17.27 0.93
N GLY A 100 -2.13 -17.80 1.69
CA GLY A 100 -1.93 -18.89 2.65
C GLY A 100 -1.61 -18.43 4.08
N GLU A 101 -1.75 -17.13 4.37
CA GLU A 101 -1.50 -16.55 5.68
C GLU A 101 -2.79 -16.51 6.50
N THR A 102 -2.69 -16.89 7.78
CA THR A 102 -3.78 -16.72 8.73
C THR A 102 -3.56 -15.44 9.52
N VAL A 103 -4.46 -14.47 9.34
CA VAL A 103 -4.49 -13.27 10.19
C VAL A 103 -5.59 -13.42 11.23
N LYS A 104 -5.27 -13.10 12.49
CA LYS A 104 -6.30 -13.07 13.56
C LYS A 104 -7.30 -11.97 13.21
N PRO A 105 -8.62 -12.27 13.17
CA PRO A 105 -9.64 -11.27 12.88
C PRO A 105 -9.50 -10.06 13.80
N SER A 106 -9.93 -8.89 13.32
CA SER A 106 -10.20 -7.76 14.20
C SER A 106 -11.13 -8.24 15.32
N GLY A 107 -10.69 -8.11 16.58
CA GLY A 107 -11.49 -8.47 17.74
C GLY A 107 -12.87 -7.83 17.65
N LYS A 108 -13.90 -8.61 17.96
CA LYS A 108 -15.28 -8.15 18.11
C LYS A 108 -15.38 -7.11 19.22
#